data_AF-A0A3N6NHR6-F1
#
_entry.id   AF-A0A3N6NHR6-F1
#
_cell.length_a   1.000
_cell.length_b   1.000
_cell.length_c   1.000
_cell.angle_alpha   90.00
_cell.angle_beta   90.00
_cell.angle_gamma   90.00
#
_symmetry.space_group_name_H-M   'P 1'
#
loop_
_entity.id
_entity.type
_entity.pdbx_description
1 polymer ?
#
loop_
_entity_poly.entity_id
_entity_poly.type
_entity_poly.pdbx_seq_one_letter_code
_entity_poly.pdbx_strand_id
1 'polypeptide(L)' 'MTNRTFKTGESREQLSLLPARVEDYVGADNPVRAIESFVGVLDLAKLGFRHADRKAASRRTIRPIC' A
#
# COMPACT_ATOMS: atom_id res chain seq x y z
N MET A 1 27.57 16.44 -32.97
CA MET A 1 27.81 16.32 -31.52
C MET A 1 26.51 15.83 -30.89
N THR A 2 26.46 14.56 -30.50
CA THR A 2 25.24 13.89 -30.05
C THR A 2 24.85 14.38 -28.65
N ASN A 3 23.75 15.12 -28.58
CA ASN A 3 23.17 15.70 -27.37
C ASN A 3 22.59 14.56 -26.50
N ARG A 4 23.41 14.01 -25.58
CA ARG A 4 22.95 13.05 -24.58
C ARG A 4 22.28 13.84 -23.46
N THR A 5 20.96 13.76 -23.39
CA THR A 5 20.16 14.31 -22.29
C THR A 5 20.47 13.48 -21.04
N PHE A 6 21.29 14.01 -20.13
CA PHE A 6 21.51 13.39 -18.83
C PHE A 6 20.27 13.61 -17.96
N LYS A 7 19.69 12.55 -17.40
CA LYS A 7 18.65 12.69 -16.39
C LYS A 7 19.31 13.14 -15.08
N THR A 8 19.04 14.36 -14.66
CA THR A 8 19.44 14.86 -13.34
C THR A 8 18.61 14.13 -12.28
N GLY A 9 19.26 13.46 -11.33
CA GLY A 9 18.58 12.76 -10.25
C GLY A 9 17.87 13.73 -9.29
N GLU A 10 16.80 13.26 -8.66
CA GLU A 10 16.05 14.01 -7.66
C GLU A 10 16.93 14.45 -6.46
N SER A 11 16.59 15.59 -5.85
CA SER A 11 17.31 16.15 -4.70
C SER A 11 17.35 15.16 -3.53
N ARG A 12 18.50 15.01 -2.86
CA ARG A 12 18.62 14.16 -1.65
C ARG A 12 17.74 14.62 -0.49
N GLU A 13 17.36 15.90 -0.49
CA GLU A 13 16.48 16.55 0.48
C GLU A 13 14.99 16.35 0.15
N GLN A 14 14.67 15.66 -0.95
CA GLN A 14 13.28 15.45 -1.34
C GLN A 14 12.59 14.56 -0.31
N LEU A 15 11.67 15.17 0.44
CA LEU A 15 10.76 14.46 1.34
C LEU A 15 9.99 13.41 0.52
N SER A 16 10.05 12.17 0.99
CA SER A 16 9.23 11.10 0.42
C SER A 16 7.76 11.45 0.68
N LEU A 17 7.06 11.95 -0.35
CA LEU A 17 5.61 12.20 -0.32
C LEU A 17 4.86 10.87 -0.39
N LEU A 18 5.09 10.01 0.61
CA LEU A 18 4.33 8.79 0.77
C LEU A 18 2.88 9.18 1.07
N PRO A 19 1.90 8.49 0.46
CA PRO A 19 0.51 8.65 0.86
C PRO A 19 0.36 8.43 2.36
N ALA A 20 -0.54 9.19 2.98
CA ALA A 20 -0.90 9.01 4.38
C ALA A 20 -1.34 7.56 4.63
N ARG A 21 -0.94 7.02 5.78
CA ARG A 21 -1.25 5.65 6.16
C ARG A 21 -2.69 5.53 6.62
N VAL A 22 -3.23 4.31 6.62
CA VAL A 22 -4.59 4.07 7.13
C VAL A 22 -4.69 4.42 8.61
N GLU A 23 -3.60 4.21 9.36
CA GLU A 23 -3.49 4.56 10.77
C GLU A 23 -3.64 6.06 11.05
N ASP A 24 -3.33 6.92 10.07
CA ASP A 24 -3.47 8.38 10.20
C ASP A 24 -4.94 8.83 10.11
N TYR A 25 -5.83 7.98 9.57
CA TYR A 25 -7.25 8.26 9.41
C TYR A 25 -8.14 7.45 10.37
N VAL A 26 -7.75 6.20 10.66
CA VAL A 26 -8.54 5.26 11.44
C VAL A 26 -7.79 4.95 12.73
N GLY A 27 -8.16 5.63 13.82
CA GLY A 27 -7.61 5.40 15.15
C GLY A 27 -7.85 3.96 15.67
N ALA A 28 -7.16 3.59 16.74
CA ALA A 28 -7.23 2.25 17.34
C ALA A 28 -8.63 1.89 17.87
N ASP A 29 -9.35 2.87 18.42
CA ASP A 29 -10.70 2.67 18.99
C ASP A 29 -11.82 2.85 17.95
N ASN A 30 -11.47 3.01 16.67
CA ASN A 30 -12.48 3.19 15.64
C ASN A 30 -13.26 1.89 15.43
N PRO A 31 -14.62 1.92 15.43
CA PRO A 31 -15.44 0.72 15.26
C PRO A 31 -15.16 -0.04 13.96
N VAL A 32 -14.63 0.63 12.92
CA VAL A 32 -14.19 -0.02 11.68
C VAL A 32 -13.14 -1.12 11.93
N ARG A 33 -12.32 -1.00 12.98
CA ARG A 33 -11.33 -2.05 13.35
C ARG A 33 -11.98 -3.32 13.92
N ALA A 34 -13.21 -3.23 14.43
CA ALA A 34 -13.96 -4.42 14.80
C ALA A 34 -14.29 -5.30 13.58
N ILE A 35 -14.49 -4.68 12.41
CA ILE A 35 -14.71 -5.39 11.15
C ILE A 35 -13.46 -6.16 10.73
N GLU A 36 -12.28 -5.54 10.85
CA GLU A 36 -10.99 -6.21 10.58
C GLU A 36 -10.81 -7.44 11.48
N SER A 37 -11.09 -7.29 12.78
CA SER A 37 -11.01 -8.38 13.75
C SER A 37 -12.00 -9.51 13.46
N PHE A 38 -13.22 -9.17 13.06
CA PHE A 38 -14.25 -10.13 12.68
C PHE A 38 -13.90 -10.90 11.40
N VAL A 39 -13.40 -10.20 10.38
CA VAL A 39 -12.97 -10.85 9.13
C VAL A 39 -11.77 -11.75 9.36
N GLY A 40 -10.88 -11.41 10.30
CA GLY A 40 -9.70 -12.24 10.64
C GLY A 40 -10.04 -13.63 11.19
N VAL A 41 -11.21 -13.82 11.81
CA VAL A 41 -11.65 -15.13 12.32
C VAL A 41 -12.49 -15.93 11.33
N LEU A 42 -12.90 -15.34 10.21
CA LEU A 42 -13.73 -16.01 9.20
C LEU A 42 -12.88 -16.84 8.23
N ASP A 43 -13.36 -18.03 7.91
CA ASP A 43 -12.81 -18.86 6.82
C ASP A 43 -13.37 -18.39 5.47
N LEU A 44 -12.73 -17.37 4.92
CA LEU A 44 -13.13 -16.77 3.64
C LEU A 44 -13.09 -17.78 2.48
N ALA A 45 -12.27 -18.84 2.57
CA ALA A 45 -12.21 -19.86 1.53
C ALA A 45 -13.47 -20.75 1.57
N LYS A 46 -13.91 -21.18 2.76
CA LYS A 46 -15.15 -21.93 2.94
C LYS A 46 -16.40 -21.12 2.58
N LEU A 47 -16.35 -19.80 2.76
CA LEU A 47 -17.41 -18.88 2.34
C LEU A 47 -17.49 -18.68 0.81
N GLY A 48 -16.57 -19.28 0.03
CA GLY A 48 -16.59 -19.20 -1.44
C GLY A 48 -15.98 -17.92 -2.00
N PHE A 49 -15.22 -17.14 -1.22
CA PHE A 49 -14.54 -15.96 -1.73
C PHE A 49 -13.38 -16.37 -2.66
N ARG A 50 -13.48 -15.98 -3.94
CA ARG A 50 -12.50 -16.29 -5.01
C ARG A 50 -11.06 -15.87 -4.71
N HIS A 51 -10.85 -14.92 -3.80
CA HIS A 51 -9.54 -14.36 -3.47
C HIS A 51 -9.21 -14.46 -1.98
N ALA A 52 -9.83 -15.42 -1.27
CA ALA A 52 -9.61 -15.63 0.17
C ALA A 52 -8.13 -15.82 0.55
N ASP A 53 -7.33 -16.43 -0.34
CA ASP A 53 -5.90 -16.70 -0.11
C ASP A 53 -4.98 -15.56 -0.57
N ARG A 54 -5.52 -14.49 -1.16
CA ARG A 54 -4.68 -13.39 -1.67
C ARG A 54 -4.24 -12.50 -0.50
N LYS A 55 -3.22 -12.94 0.24
CA LYS A 55 -2.45 -12.06 1.14
C LYS A 55 -2.03 -10.84 0.33
N ALA A 56 -2.41 -9.66 0.81
CA ALA A 56 -2.28 -8.38 0.15
C ALA A 56 -1.18 -8.37 -0.91
N ALA A 57 -1.56 -8.48 -2.18
CA ALA A 57 -0.69 -8.13 -3.29
C ALA A 57 -0.53 -6.60 -3.36
N SER A 58 -0.29 -5.96 -2.21
CA SER A 58 0.11 -4.56 -2.08
C SER A 58 1.63 -4.48 -2.25
N ARG A 59 2.15 -5.08 -3.31
CA ARG A 59 3.50 -4.84 -3.81
C ARG A 59 3.50 -5.01 -5.32
N ARG A 60 2.56 -4.33 -5.99
CA ARG A 60 2.94 -3.76 -7.27
C ARG A 60 3.97 -2.70 -6.90
N THR A 61 5.24 -3.08 -7.06
CA THR A 61 6.43 -2.28 -6.79
C THR A 61 6.11 -0.82 -7.05
N ILE A 62 6.13 0.02 -6.02
CA ILE A 62 6.21 1.47 -6.24
C ILE A 62 7.53 1.63 -6.97
N ARG A 63 7.49 1.70 -8.31
CA ARG A 63 8.67 2.06 -9.07
C ARG A 63 8.94 3.51 -8.73
N PRO A 64 10.10 3.85 -8.16
CA PRO A 64 10.46 5.25 -8.04
C PRO A 64 10.42 5.84 -9.45
N ILE A 65 9.76 6.99 -9.58
CA ILE A 65 9.79 7.77 -10.82
C ILE A 65 11.25 8.19 -11.02
N CYS A 66 11.84 7.77 -12.15
CA CYS A 66 13.13 8.25 -12.65
C CYS A 66 12.95 8.74 -14.08
#